data_AF-A0A2T1C7K3-F1
#
_entry.id   AF-A0A2T1C7K3-F1
#
_cell.length_a   1.000
_cell.length_b   1.000
_cell.length_c   1.000
_cell.angle_alpha   90.00
_cell.angle_beta   90.00
_cell.angle_gamma   90.00
#
_symmetry.space_group_name_H-M   'P 1'
#
loop_
_entity.id
_entity.type
_entity.pdbx_description
1 polymer ?
#
loop_
_entity_poly.entity_id
_entity_poly.type
_entity_poly.pdbx_seq_one_letter_code
_entity_poly.pdbx_strand_id
1 'polypeptide(L)'
;MTSTLNRVLINDRYLPETQKCVLKYAIAQNNHKLELIFTSDLDLDYPKHWQVKPEVAFSLAAKLWAIANPQKSEKTLYLDGNCLINGDLSLVFHQSSQSIFLSTQIASLAKLTFLMIDGDKLDRNLLIQLSCQDYSQIADFEDLNCHLLQPDLTAMVIDCISIGDRPWYSIFAPQGRVWMAQVKTAIEQEYLSLDCIERDINRGWLRPSLREQLKAGIEDSFVLTPEIAALDECFTPPELAVTPAQLQVITSTIFPLPKRIWSRVIFSGYFWEIEFPQRKLQVQRLLEKIWHT
;
A
#
# COMPACT_ATOMS: atom_id res chain seq x y z
N MET A 1 34.24 14.27 5.40
CA MET A 1 32.80 14.17 5.69
C MET A 1 32.31 12.85 5.13
N THR A 2 31.80 11.96 5.97
CA THR A 2 31.05 10.78 5.51
C THR A 2 29.71 11.27 4.97
N SER A 3 29.34 10.91 3.73
CA SER A 3 28.01 11.27 3.23
C SER A 3 26.95 10.45 3.97
N THR A 4 26.01 11.12 4.63
CA THR A 4 24.79 10.47 5.14
C THR A 4 24.13 9.69 4.02
N LEU A 5 23.91 8.40 4.25
CA LEU A 5 23.11 7.55 3.38
C LEU A 5 21.65 7.70 3.81
N ASN A 6 20.80 8.10 2.87
CA ASN A 6 19.37 8.20 3.08
C ASN A 6 18.71 7.00 2.40
N ARG A 7 17.76 6.36 3.08
CA ARG A 7 17.04 5.18 2.57
C ARG A 7 15.60 5.53 2.22
N VAL A 8 15.09 4.91 1.16
CA VAL A 8 13.66 4.82 0.89
C VAL A 8 13.27 3.35 0.91
N LEU A 9 12.45 2.96 1.87
CA LEU A 9 11.91 1.62 2.02
C LEU A 9 10.49 1.59 1.46
N ILE A 10 10.23 0.72 0.49
CA ILE A 10 8.91 0.62 -0.15
C ILE A 10 8.26 -0.71 0.24
N ASN A 11 7.05 -0.64 0.81
CA ASN A 11 6.16 -1.80 0.93
C ASN A 11 5.67 -2.20 -0.47
N ASP A 12 6.41 -3.10 -1.11
CA ASP A 12 6.19 -3.50 -2.50
C ASP A 12 5.21 -4.67 -2.67
N ARG A 13 4.53 -5.02 -1.58
CA ARG A 13 3.58 -6.10 -1.57
C ARG A 13 2.37 -5.77 -2.44
N TYR A 14 2.02 -6.70 -3.33
CA TYR A 14 1.01 -6.53 -4.38
C TYR A 14 1.33 -5.45 -5.43
N LEU A 15 2.57 -4.91 -5.46
CA LEU A 15 2.95 -4.01 -6.55
C LEU A 15 3.31 -4.79 -7.83
N PRO A 16 2.75 -4.40 -9.00
CA PRO A 16 3.26 -4.87 -10.28
C PRO A 16 4.73 -4.47 -10.42
N GLU A 17 5.54 -5.29 -11.09
CA GLU A 17 6.95 -4.96 -11.32
C GLU A 17 7.08 -3.64 -12.10
N THR A 18 6.11 -3.35 -12.96
CA THR A 18 5.92 -2.07 -13.64
C THR A 18 5.91 -0.88 -12.66
N GLN A 19 5.16 -0.96 -11.54
CA GLN A 19 5.17 0.11 -10.54
C GLN A 19 6.48 0.16 -9.75
N LYS A 20 7.12 -0.99 -9.49
CA LYS A 20 8.46 -1.03 -8.89
C LYS A 20 9.50 -0.36 -9.80
N CYS A 21 9.43 -0.56 -11.11
CA CYS A 21 10.26 0.11 -12.10
C CYS A 21 10.02 1.63 -12.16
N VAL A 22 8.76 2.08 -12.12
CA VAL A 22 8.42 3.51 -12.03
C VAL A 22 8.99 4.13 -10.75
N LEU A 23 8.90 3.43 -9.61
CA LEU A 23 9.47 3.90 -8.34
C LEU A 23 11.00 3.88 -8.35
N LYS A 24 11.65 2.85 -8.93
CA LYS A 24 13.12 2.81 -9.17
C LYS A 24 13.56 4.03 -9.98
N TYR A 25 12.88 4.32 -11.09
CA TYR A 25 13.12 5.50 -11.91
C TYR A 25 12.97 6.80 -11.11
N ALA A 26 11.83 6.99 -10.43
CA ALA A 26 11.56 8.22 -9.69
C ALA A 26 12.58 8.48 -8.58
N ILE A 27 12.98 7.45 -7.84
CA ILE A 27 14.07 7.54 -6.85
C ILE A 27 15.40 7.88 -7.51
N ALA A 28 15.76 7.25 -8.63
CA ALA A 28 17.01 7.53 -9.33
C ALA A 28 17.12 8.95 -9.93
N GLN A 29 15.99 9.64 -10.16
CA GLN A 29 15.98 11.05 -10.56
C GLN A 29 16.27 12.04 -9.41
N ASN A 30 16.36 11.56 -8.16
CA ASN A 30 16.72 12.43 -7.04
C ASN A 30 18.22 12.73 -7.06
N ASN A 31 18.59 14.00 -6.88
CA ASN A 31 19.99 14.47 -6.96
C ASN A 31 20.92 13.91 -5.86
N HIS A 32 20.40 13.08 -4.95
CA HIS A 32 21.09 12.57 -3.78
C HIS A 32 21.17 11.04 -3.82
N LYS A 33 22.18 10.50 -3.14
CA LYS A 33 22.33 9.05 -2.93
C LYS A 33 21.22 8.53 -2.01
N LEU A 34 20.06 8.24 -2.60
CA LEU A 34 18.98 7.51 -1.98
C LEU A 34 19.18 6.02 -2.25
N GLU A 35 19.30 5.22 -1.18
CA GLU A 35 19.26 3.76 -1.24
C GLU A 35 17.79 3.32 -1.28
N LEU A 36 17.36 2.68 -2.37
CA LEU A 36 16.03 2.10 -2.50
C LEU A 36 16.05 0.66 -2.01
N ILE A 37 15.15 0.34 -1.06
CA ILE A 37 14.96 -0.98 -0.49
C ILE A 37 13.51 -1.39 -0.72
N PHE A 38 13.27 -2.59 -1.26
CA PHE A 38 11.94 -3.19 -1.31
C PHE A 38 11.75 -4.15 -0.14
N THR A 39 10.55 -4.19 0.43
CA THR A 39 10.24 -5.11 1.53
C THR A 39 10.34 -6.59 1.14
N SER A 40 10.21 -6.94 -0.14
CA SER A 40 10.45 -8.29 -0.65
C SER A 40 11.93 -8.73 -0.59
N ASP A 41 12.85 -7.78 -0.52
CA ASP A 41 14.30 -8.03 -0.40
C ASP A 41 14.72 -8.22 1.07
N LEU A 42 13.79 -8.08 2.02
CA LEU A 42 14.02 -8.16 3.46
C LEU A 42 13.46 -9.45 4.06
N ASP A 43 14.25 -10.06 4.96
CA ASP A 43 13.77 -11.10 5.87
C ASP A 43 12.99 -10.43 7.03
N LEU A 44 11.75 -10.04 6.76
CA LEU A 44 10.86 -9.43 7.76
C LEU A 44 10.40 -10.50 8.77
N ASP A 45 10.95 -10.47 9.99
CA ASP A 45 10.44 -11.31 11.08
C ASP A 45 9.07 -10.83 11.56
N TYR A 46 8.18 -11.78 11.82
CA TYR A 46 6.83 -11.55 12.33
C TYR A 46 6.80 -12.01 13.78
N PRO A 47 6.58 -11.12 14.77
CA PRO A 47 6.56 -11.53 16.16
C PRO A 47 5.50 -12.61 16.39
N LYS A 48 5.95 -13.81 16.76
CA LYS A 48 5.12 -15.04 16.76
C LYS A 48 3.92 -14.96 17.70
N HIS A 49 3.93 -14.04 18.66
CA HIS A 49 2.83 -13.76 19.59
C HIS A 49 1.67 -12.97 18.98
N TRP A 50 1.86 -12.29 17.84
CA TRP A 50 0.87 -11.39 17.24
C TRP A 50 -0.47 -12.02 16.85
N GLN A 51 -0.57 -13.36 16.75
CA GLN A 51 -1.80 -14.13 16.48
C GLN A 51 -2.60 -13.73 15.22
N VAL A 52 -2.07 -12.83 14.38
CA VAL A 52 -2.61 -12.48 13.07
C VAL A 52 -1.86 -13.23 11.97
N LYS A 53 -2.50 -13.32 10.81
CA LYS A 53 -1.86 -13.81 9.58
C LYS A 53 -0.67 -12.91 9.19
N PRO A 54 0.45 -13.45 8.68
CA PRO A 54 1.54 -12.64 8.11
C PRO A 54 1.03 -11.63 7.08
N GLU A 55 0.00 -12.02 6.33
CA GLU A 55 -0.67 -11.19 5.34
C GLU A 55 -1.35 -9.93 5.91
N VAL A 56 -1.67 -9.89 7.20
CA VAL A 56 -2.18 -8.70 7.88
C VAL A 56 -1.04 -7.95 8.55
N ALA A 57 -0.07 -8.68 9.10
CA ALA A 57 1.09 -8.14 9.81
C ALA A 57 2.10 -7.38 8.92
N PHE A 58 2.23 -7.73 7.63
CA PHE A 58 3.31 -7.27 6.75
C PHE A 58 3.59 -5.75 6.76
N SER A 59 2.58 -4.91 6.53
CA SER A 59 2.78 -3.44 6.49
C SER A 59 3.27 -2.93 7.85
N LEU A 60 2.79 -3.51 8.95
CA LEU A 60 3.24 -3.18 10.30
C LEU A 60 4.67 -3.69 10.57
N ALA A 61 5.00 -4.91 10.14
CA ALA A 61 6.34 -5.48 10.24
C ALA A 61 7.37 -4.67 9.45
N ALA A 62 7.04 -4.23 8.23
CA ALA A 62 7.87 -3.34 7.42
C ALA A 62 8.10 -1.98 8.09
N LYS A 63 7.06 -1.39 8.70
CA LYS A 63 7.19 -0.16 9.50
C LYS A 63 8.07 -0.36 10.73
N LEU A 64 7.89 -1.45 11.48
CA LEU A 64 8.77 -1.77 12.62
C LEU A 64 10.21 -2.03 12.18
N TRP A 65 10.44 -2.67 11.04
CA TRP A 65 11.78 -2.83 10.47
C TRP A 65 12.41 -1.47 10.14
N ALA A 66 11.64 -0.54 9.56
CA ALA A 66 12.09 0.82 9.27
C ALA A 66 12.49 1.60 10.53
N ILE A 67 11.77 1.39 11.63
CA ILE A 67 12.09 1.97 12.94
C ILE A 67 13.30 1.26 13.58
N ALA A 68 13.45 -0.06 13.41
CA ALA A 68 14.51 -0.85 14.06
C ALA A 68 15.90 -0.77 13.40
N ASN A 69 15.97 -0.45 12.10
CA ASN A 69 17.20 -0.53 11.30
C ASN A 69 17.85 0.79 10.79
N PRO A 70 17.53 2.03 11.26
CA PRO A 70 18.36 3.19 10.94
C PRO A 70 19.72 3.09 11.65
N GLN A 71 20.83 3.29 10.94
CA GLN A 71 22.10 3.55 11.61
C GLN A 71 22.15 4.99 12.13
N LYS A 72 23.15 5.27 12.97
CA LYS A 72 23.41 6.62 13.46
C LYS A 72 23.70 7.56 12.29
N SER A 73 23.06 8.73 12.28
CA SER A 73 23.14 9.74 11.21
C SER A 73 22.66 9.28 9.82
N GLU A 74 21.83 8.24 9.76
CA GLU A 74 21.02 7.88 8.58
C GLU A 74 19.55 8.29 8.78
N LYS A 75 18.83 8.54 7.68
CA LYS A 75 17.38 8.72 7.66
C LYS A 75 16.73 7.68 6.75
N THR A 76 15.58 7.14 7.17
CA THR A 76 14.81 6.15 6.39
C THR A 76 13.38 6.65 6.17
N LEU A 77 12.98 6.81 4.91
CA LEU A 77 11.60 7.08 4.51
C LEU A 77 10.93 5.75 4.12
N TYR A 78 10.06 5.24 4.97
CA TYR A 78 9.09 4.21 4.58
C TYR A 78 7.98 4.86 3.72
N LEU A 79 7.67 4.23 2.60
CA LEU A 79 6.52 4.51 1.74
C LEU A 79 5.71 3.22 1.57
N ASP A 80 4.39 3.34 1.59
CA ASP A 80 3.51 2.27 1.15
C ASP A 80 3.48 2.20 -0.38
N GLY A 81 3.24 1.02 -0.93
CA GLY A 81 3.44 0.78 -2.36
C GLY A 81 2.48 1.55 -3.27
N ASN A 82 1.34 1.95 -2.71
CA ASN A 82 0.32 2.79 -3.34
C ASN A 82 0.70 4.28 -3.45
N CYS A 83 1.94 4.66 -3.14
CA CYS A 83 2.41 6.03 -3.32
C CYS A 83 2.99 6.30 -4.73
N LEU A 84 2.87 7.54 -5.19
CA LEU A 84 3.60 8.11 -6.33
C LEU A 84 4.59 9.16 -5.85
N ILE A 85 5.78 9.22 -6.45
CA ILE A 85 6.81 10.22 -6.12
C ILE A 85 6.81 11.29 -7.21
N ASN A 86 6.29 12.48 -6.91
CA ASN A 86 6.08 13.60 -7.84
C ASN A 86 7.07 14.77 -7.61
N GLY A 87 8.17 14.56 -6.90
CA GLY A 87 9.16 15.60 -6.63
C GLY A 87 10.49 15.08 -6.08
N ASP A 88 11.42 16.01 -5.81
CA ASP A 88 12.75 15.71 -5.25
C ASP A 88 12.65 15.46 -3.74
N LEU A 89 12.57 14.18 -3.36
CA LEU A 89 12.56 13.69 -1.98
C LEU A 89 13.81 14.10 -1.19
N SER A 90 14.91 14.51 -1.83
CA SER A 90 16.09 14.99 -1.07
C SER A 90 15.76 16.18 -0.18
N LEU A 91 14.79 17.01 -0.59
CA LEU A 91 14.28 18.13 0.19
C LEU A 91 13.66 17.67 1.52
N VAL A 92 12.97 16.52 1.52
CA VAL A 92 12.43 15.87 2.74
C VAL A 92 13.57 15.45 3.68
N PHE A 93 14.68 14.94 3.13
CA PHE A 93 15.84 14.55 3.92
C PHE A 93 16.66 15.75 4.43
N HIS A 94 16.69 16.87 3.71
CA HIS A 94 17.39 18.10 4.10
C HIS A 94 16.66 18.92 5.17
N GLN A 95 15.34 18.77 5.32
CA GLN A 95 14.59 19.45 6.39
C GLN A 95 15.19 19.07 7.76
N SER A 96 15.68 20.10 8.46
CA SER A 96 16.60 19.91 9.57
C SER A 96 15.88 19.71 10.91
N SER A 97 16.35 18.72 11.66
CA SER A 97 15.91 18.33 13.00
C SER A 97 14.55 17.62 13.18
N GLN A 98 13.49 18.29 13.62
CA GLN A 98 12.81 17.84 14.86
C GLN A 98 11.85 16.63 14.82
N SER A 99 11.60 15.94 13.69
CA SER A 99 10.39 15.09 13.57
C SER A 99 10.49 13.75 12.84
N ILE A 100 9.77 12.76 13.40
CA ILE A 100 9.17 11.65 12.65
C ILE A 100 7.89 12.16 11.99
N PHE A 101 7.74 11.94 10.69
CA PHE A 101 6.61 12.46 9.90
C PHE A 101 5.45 11.44 9.91
N LEU A 102 4.28 11.84 10.38
CA LEU A 102 3.02 11.08 10.27
C LEU A 102 1.95 11.94 9.58
N SER A 103 1.01 11.31 8.88
CA SER A 103 -0.15 11.98 8.30
C SER A 103 -1.06 12.57 9.39
N THR A 104 -1.54 13.80 9.20
CA THR A 104 -2.21 14.65 10.21
C THR A 104 -3.58 14.17 10.72
N GLN A 105 -4.03 12.98 10.30
CA GLN A 105 -5.34 12.41 10.69
C GLN A 105 -5.26 10.93 11.12
N ILE A 106 -4.05 10.39 11.34
CA ILE A 106 -3.87 8.94 11.54
C ILE A 106 -3.41 8.60 12.95
N ALA A 107 -4.33 8.08 13.77
CA ALA A 107 -4.11 7.67 15.15
C ALA A 107 -3.35 6.33 15.33
N SER A 108 -2.89 5.68 14.27
CA SER A 108 -2.52 4.26 14.33
C SER A 108 -1.42 3.92 13.35
N LEU A 109 -0.27 3.42 13.83
CA LEU A 109 0.92 3.05 13.03
C LEU A 109 0.57 2.17 11.81
N ALA A 110 -0.39 1.25 11.97
CA ALA A 110 -0.85 0.39 10.88
C ALA A 110 -1.38 1.16 9.65
N LYS A 111 -2.07 2.29 9.84
CA LYS A 111 -2.74 3.06 8.77
C LYS A 111 -1.83 4.07 8.06
N LEU A 112 -0.60 4.29 8.53
CA LEU A 112 0.32 5.24 7.92
C LEU A 112 0.75 4.79 6.52
N THR A 113 0.62 5.66 5.53
CA THR A 113 1.07 5.41 4.15
C THR A 113 2.50 5.89 3.88
N PHE A 114 3.05 6.72 4.77
CA PHE A 114 4.48 7.03 4.83
C PHE A 114 4.92 7.23 6.28
N LEU A 115 6.21 7.03 6.54
CA LEU A 115 6.84 7.21 7.85
C LEU A 115 8.32 7.56 7.64
N MET A 116 8.78 8.68 8.20
CA MET A 116 10.20 9.07 8.15
C MET A 116 10.86 8.85 9.52
N ILE A 117 11.98 8.14 9.56
CA ILE A 117 12.76 7.84 10.77
C ILE A 117 14.13 8.50 10.67
N ASP A 118 14.52 9.25 11.70
CA ASP A 118 15.85 9.85 11.87
C ASP A 118 16.64 9.06 12.93
N GLY A 119 17.71 8.38 12.52
CA GLY A 119 18.50 7.50 13.37
C GLY A 119 19.27 8.21 14.49
N ASP A 120 19.48 9.53 14.40
CA ASP A 120 20.06 10.33 15.49
C ASP A 120 19.02 10.74 16.56
N LYS A 121 17.73 10.51 16.30
CA LYS A 121 16.61 10.96 17.16
C LYS A 121 15.73 9.82 17.68
N LEU A 122 15.91 8.62 17.17
CA LEU A 122 15.15 7.45 17.61
C LEU A 122 15.47 7.08 19.06
N ASP A 123 14.45 7.09 19.92
CA ASP A 123 14.56 6.52 21.25
C ASP A 123 14.63 4.98 21.17
N ARG A 124 15.70 4.39 21.71
CA ARG A 124 15.86 2.93 21.77
C ARG A 124 14.87 2.26 22.73
N ASN A 125 14.32 2.99 23.71
CA ASN A 125 13.29 2.46 24.59
C ASN A 125 11.97 2.24 23.84
N LEU A 126 11.65 3.07 22.84
CA LEU A 126 10.48 2.88 21.98
C LEU A 126 10.57 1.55 21.21
N LEU A 127 11.75 1.18 20.70
CA LEU A 127 11.95 -0.12 20.05
C LEU A 127 11.67 -1.29 21.00
N ILE A 128 12.17 -1.22 22.23
CA ILE A 128 11.93 -2.25 23.26
C ILE A 128 10.43 -2.33 23.56
N GLN A 129 9.77 -1.19 23.76
CA GLN A 129 8.34 -1.10 24.02
C GLN A 129 7.51 -1.73 22.89
N LEU A 130 7.77 -1.36 21.63
CA LEU A 130 7.06 -1.89 20.46
C LEU A 130 7.32 -3.40 20.30
N SER A 131 8.53 -3.90 20.56
CA SER A 131 8.85 -5.33 20.43
C SER A 131 8.09 -6.25 21.39
N CYS A 132 7.67 -5.71 22.55
CA CYS A 132 7.00 -6.45 23.62
C CYS A 132 5.46 -6.43 23.52
N GLN A 133 4.89 -5.71 22.56
CA GLN A 133 3.44 -5.49 22.47
C GLN A 133 2.74 -6.47 21.51
N ASP A 134 1.45 -6.71 21.76
CA ASP A 134 0.57 -7.47 20.86
C ASP A 134 0.22 -6.64 19.61
N TYR A 135 -0.15 -7.34 18.52
CA TYR A 135 -0.44 -6.71 17.21
C TYR A 135 -1.39 -5.51 17.31
N SER A 136 -2.50 -5.63 18.06
CA SER A 136 -3.48 -4.52 18.19
C SER A 136 -2.91 -3.32 18.93
N GLN A 137 -2.07 -3.53 19.95
CA GLN A 137 -1.45 -2.45 20.71
C GLN A 137 -0.47 -1.64 19.86
N ILE A 138 0.24 -2.31 18.94
CA ILE A 138 1.18 -1.67 18.01
C ILE A 138 0.43 -1.06 16.82
N ALA A 139 -0.60 -1.74 16.31
CA ALA A 139 -1.41 -1.25 15.22
C ALA A 139 -2.09 0.08 15.58
N ASP A 140 -2.72 0.13 16.76
CA ASP A 140 -3.43 1.27 17.35
C ASP A 140 -2.50 2.11 18.27
N PHE A 141 -1.19 2.10 18.05
CA PHE A 141 -0.24 2.84 18.89
C PHE A 141 -0.33 4.35 18.67
N GLU A 142 -1.11 5.01 19.54
CA GLU A 142 -1.31 6.47 19.56
C GLU A 142 -0.15 7.22 20.24
N ASP A 143 0.53 6.61 21.23
CA ASP A 143 1.60 7.21 22.04
C ASP A 143 2.95 7.43 21.30
N LEU A 144 2.93 7.35 19.97
CA LEU A 144 4.04 7.79 19.12
C LEU A 144 4.13 9.31 19.25
N ASN A 145 4.94 9.79 20.21
CA ASN A 145 5.34 11.21 20.41
C ASN A 145 6.16 11.74 19.21
N CYS A 146 5.53 11.73 18.04
CA CYS A 146 6.06 12.17 16.77
C CYS A 146 5.55 13.58 16.51
N HIS A 147 6.46 14.54 16.40
CA HIS A 147 6.11 15.90 16.03
C HIS A 147 5.61 15.94 14.58
N LEU A 148 4.30 15.88 14.38
CA LEU A 148 3.63 15.96 13.08
C LEU A 148 4.16 17.13 12.24
N LEU A 149 4.88 16.85 11.16
CA LEU A 149 5.24 17.85 10.15
C LEU A 149 4.23 17.87 9.01
N GLN A 150 3.90 19.09 8.58
CA GLN A 150 2.92 19.40 7.54
C GLN A 150 3.59 19.50 6.14
N PRO A 151 3.07 20.28 5.19
CA PRO A 151 2.43 19.79 3.97
C PRO A 151 3.42 19.44 2.85
N ASP A 152 4.71 19.75 2.97
CA ASP A 152 5.67 19.71 1.85
C ASP A 152 5.83 18.30 1.28
N LEU A 153 5.76 17.27 2.13
CA LEU A 153 5.78 15.89 1.68
C LEU A 153 4.57 15.54 0.80
N THR A 154 3.39 16.14 1.02
CA THR A 154 2.20 15.90 0.18
C THR A 154 2.29 16.50 -1.21
N ALA A 155 3.24 17.42 -1.45
CA ALA A 155 3.57 17.90 -2.79
C ALA A 155 4.52 16.94 -3.53
N MET A 156 5.31 16.15 -2.80
CA MET A 156 6.35 15.26 -3.34
C MET A 156 5.93 13.79 -3.38
N VAL A 157 5.01 13.38 -2.50
CA VAL A 157 4.47 12.03 -2.40
C VAL A 157 2.95 12.13 -2.47
N ILE A 158 2.37 11.50 -3.50
CA ILE A 158 0.91 11.43 -3.66
C ILE A 158 0.45 10.05 -3.20
N ASP A 159 -0.51 10.03 -2.29
CA ASP A 159 -1.07 8.81 -1.74
C ASP A 159 -2.27 8.32 -2.57
N CYS A 160 -2.18 7.11 -3.14
CA CYS A 160 -3.28 6.45 -3.86
C CYS A 160 -3.87 5.29 -3.05
N ILE A 161 -4.12 5.51 -1.75
CA ILE A 161 -4.63 4.50 -0.82
C ILE A 161 -5.87 3.75 -1.34
N SER A 162 -6.84 4.46 -1.91
CA SER A 162 -8.03 3.84 -2.51
C SER A 162 -7.66 3.16 -3.82
N ILE A 163 -8.18 1.95 -4.06
CA ILE A 163 -7.90 1.18 -5.28
C ILE A 163 -8.29 1.96 -6.55
N GLY A 164 -9.34 2.78 -6.50
CA GLY A 164 -9.75 3.66 -7.60
C GLY A 164 -8.80 4.83 -7.90
N ASP A 165 -7.95 5.21 -6.95
CA ASP A 165 -6.97 6.30 -7.10
C ASP A 165 -5.68 5.84 -7.79
N ARG A 166 -5.49 4.52 -7.96
CA ARG A 166 -4.25 3.91 -8.47
C ARG A 166 -4.27 3.82 -10.01
N PRO A 167 -3.41 4.58 -10.73
CA PRO A 167 -3.43 4.66 -12.20
C PRO A 167 -3.25 3.33 -12.95
N TRP A 168 -2.60 2.37 -12.31
CA TRP A 168 -2.36 1.04 -12.84
C TRP A 168 -3.56 0.09 -12.72
N TYR A 169 -4.55 0.43 -11.88
CA TYR A 169 -5.80 -0.31 -11.71
C TYR A 169 -7.03 0.40 -12.30
N SER A 170 -6.99 1.73 -12.44
CA SER A 170 -8.17 2.55 -12.74
C SER A 170 -7.87 3.59 -13.83
N ILE A 171 -8.72 3.63 -14.87
CA ILE A 171 -8.71 4.72 -15.86
C ILE A 171 -9.24 6.06 -15.31
N PHE A 172 -9.93 6.01 -14.16
CA PHE A 172 -10.50 7.19 -13.49
C PHE A 172 -9.62 7.71 -12.35
N ALA A 173 -8.42 7.15 -12.17
CA ALA A 173 -7.47 7.57 -11.16
C ALA A 173 -7.11 9.06 -11.34
N PRO A 174 -7.30 9.94 -10.33
CA PRO A 174 -7.03 11.38 -10.46
C PRO A 174 -5.59 11.69 -10.86
N GLN A 175 -4.64 10.82 -10.49
CA GLN A 175 -3.21 10.94 -10.78
C GLN A 175 -2.77 10.17 -12.05
N GLY A 176 -3.73 9.73 -12.88
CA GLY A 176 -3.50 8.95 -14.08
C GLY A 176 -2.41 9.55 -14.97
N ARG A 177 -2.53 10.85 -15.27
CA ARG A 177 -1.58 11.58 -16.11
C ARG A 177 -0.17 11.69 -15.52
N VAL A 178 -0.06 11.91 -14.21
CA VAL A 178 1.24 12.00 -13.51
C VAL A 178 1.98 10.68 -13.63
N TRP A 179 1.30 9.58 -13.32
CA TRP A 179 1.89 8.24 -13.42
C TRP A 179 2.20 7.83 -14.87
N MET A 180 1.33 8.14 -15.83
CA MET A 180 1.58 7.85 -17.25
C MET A 180 2.81 8.58 -17.80
N ALA A 181 3.04 9.83 -17.38
CA ALA A 181 4.27 10.55 -17.71
C ALA A 181 5.51 9.84 -17.13
N GLN A 182 5.43 9.34 -15.89
CA GLN A 182 6.51 8.58 -15.26
C GLN A 182 6.76 7.22 -15.93
N VAL A 183 5.71 6.48 -16.31
CA VAL A 183 5.81 5.24 -17.09
C VAL A 183 6.52 5.49 -18.41
N LYS A 184 6.11 6.52 -19.14
CA LYS A 184 6.72 6.91 -20.42
C LYS A 184 8.21 7.24 -20.26
N THR A 185 8.59 8.10 -19.32
CA THR A 185 10.00 8.43 -19.12
C THR A 185 10.81 7.28 -18.53
N ALA A 186 10.22 6.40 -17.70
CA ALA A 186 10.88 5.17 -17.26
C ALA A 186 11.16 4.21 -18.43
N ILE A 187 10.32 4.19 -19.47
CA ILE A 187 10.60 3.46 -20.72
C ILE A 187 11.71 4.15 -21.53
N GLU A 188 11.63 5.47 -21.71
CA GLU A 188 12.64 6.27 -22.42
C GLU A 188 14.03 6.21 -21.77
N GLN A 189 14.10 5.96 -20.46
CA GLN A 189 15.33 5.82 -19.67
C GLN A 189 15.70 4.35 -19.36
N GLU A 190 15.07 3.37 -20.02
CA GLU A 190 15.35 1.93 -19.90
C GLU A 190 15.13 1.30 -18.49
N TYR A 191 14.49 2.02 -17.56
CA TYR A 191 14.07 1.48 -16.25
C TYR A 191 12.88 0.52 -16.35
N LEU A 192 12.08 0.63 -17.42
CA LEU A 192 10.86 -0.14 -17.65
C LEU A 192 10.79 -0.61 -19.11
N SER A 193 10.54 -1.88 -19.35
CA SER A 193 10.30 -2.41 -20.70
C SER A 193 8.82 -2.68 -20.95
N LEU A 194 8.38 -2.58 -22.21
CA LEU A 194 7.02 -2.96 -22.61
C LEU A 194 6.72 -4.43 -22.27
N ASP A 195 7.70 -5.33 -22.39
CA ASP A 195 7.58 -6.73 -21.97
C ASP A 195 7.33 -6.90 -20.46
N CYS A 196 7.74 -5.93 -19.63
CA CYS A 196 7.38 -5.92 -18.21
C CYS A 196 5.90 -5.60 -18.02
N ILE A 197 5.40 -4.59 -18.74
CA ILE A 197 4.00 -4.17 -18.72
C ILE A 197 3.10 -5.29 -19.23
N GLU A 198 3.43 -5.92 -20.37
CA GLU A 198 2.69 -7.08 -20.88
C GLU A 198 2.66 -8.24 -19.88
N ARG A 199 3.78 -8.54 -19.19
CA ARG A 199 3.79 -9.62 -18.19
C ARG A 199 2.89 -9.32 -17.01
N ASP A 200 2.84 -8.08 -16.53
CA ASP A 200 1.96 -7.71 -15.41
C ASP A 200 0.49 -7.63 -15.84
N ILE A 201 0.16 -7.15 -17.05
CA ILE A 201 -1.19 -7.22 -17.64
C ILE A 201 -1.65 -8.68 -17.73
N ASN A 202 -0.82 -9.57 -18.32
CA ASN A 202 -1.16 -10.99 -18.50
C ASN A 202 -1.30 -11.75 -17.16
N ARG A 203 -0.72 -11.23 -16.08
CA ARG A 203 -0.91 -11.77 -14.71
C ARG A 203 -2.14 -11.22 -14.00
N GLY A 204 -2.81 -10.20 -14.55
CA GLY A 204 -3.91 -9.48 -13.89
C GLY A 204 -3.47 -8.46 -12.85
N TRP A 205 -2.23 -7.94 -12.93
CA TRP A 205 -1.70 -6.93 -11.99
C TRP A 205 -1.79 -5.49 -12.53
N LEU A 206 -2.10 -5.33 -13.82
CA LEU A 206 -2.34 -4.06 -14.49
C LEU A 206 -3.62 -4.14 -15.33
N ARG A 207 -4.33 -3.01 -15.44
CA ARG A 207 -5.50 -2.90 -16.33
C ARG A 207 -5.13 -3.13 -17.80
N PRO A 208 -5.86 -3.98 -18.57
CA PRO A 208 -5.53 -4.29 -19.96
C PRO A 208 -5.45 -3.09 -20.93
N SER A 209 -6.26 -2.04 -20.70
CA SER A 209 -6.31 -0.84 -21.55
C SER A 209 -4.98 -0.07 -21.60
N LEU A 210 -4.12 -0.23 -20.58
CA LEU A 210 -2.82 0.43 -20.48
C LEU A 210 -1.92 0.17 -21.69
N ARG A 211 -1.99 -1.04 -22.28
CA ARG A 211 -1.21 -1.39 -23.47
C ARG A 211 -1.58 -0.53 -24.67
N GLU A 212 -2.87 -0.42 -24.97
CA GLU A 212 -3.35 0.34 -26.12
C GLU A 212 -3.22 1.85 -25.86
N GLN A 213 -3.38 2.28 -24.60
CA GLN A 213 -3.08 3.66 -24.16
C GLN A 213 -1.62 4.05 -24.46
N LEU A 214 -0.64 3.19 -24.11
CA LEU A 214 0.77 3.43 -24.38
C LEU A 214 1.09 3.46 -25.88
N LYS A 215 0.56 2.51 -26.66
CA LYS A 215 0.71 2.50 -28.13
C LYS A 215 0.13 3.75 -28.79
N ALA A 216 -1.00 4.26 -28.28
CA ALA A 216 -1.65 5.48 -28.78
C ALA A 216 -0.99 6.77 -28.28
N GLY A 217 -0.02 6.70 -27.35
CA GLY A 217 0.63 7.87 -26.75
C GLY A 217 -0.30 8.71 -25.86
N ILE A 218 -1.38 8.12 -25.33
CA ILE A 218 -2.39 8.83 -24.54
C ILE A 218 -1.93 8.93 -23.08
N GLU A 219 -1.50 10.11 -22.65
CA GLU A 219 -1.09 10.35 -21.26
C GLU A 219 -2.27 10.45 -20.28
N ASP A 220 -3.42 10.95 -20.73
CA ASP A 220 -4.61 11.15 -19.90
C ASP A 220 -5.63 10.03 -20.12
N SER A 221 -5.85 9.20 -19.10
CA SER A 221 -6.81 8.09 -19.15
C SER A 221 -8.27 8.54 -19.31
N PHE A 222 -8.61 9.80 -19.03
CA PHE A 222 -9.97 10.33 -19.24
C PHE A 222 -10.32 10.57 -20.72
N VAL A 223 -9.34 10.54 -21.64
CA VAL A 223 -9.56 10.69 -23.09
C VAL A 223 -9.40 9.38 -23.88
N LEU A 224 -9.40 8.23 -23.20
CA LEU A 224 -9.44 6.92 -23.86
C LEU A 224 -10.73 6.77 -24.69
N THR A 225 -10.60 6.13 -25.86
CA THR A 225 -11.79 5.80 -26.66
C THR A 225 -12.61 4.70 -25.97
N PRO A 226 -13.92 4.60 -26.22
CA PRO A 226 -14.76 3.56 -25.60
C PRO A 226 -14.21 2.14 -25.84
N GLU A 227 -13.62 1.88 -27.01
CA GLU A 227 -13.05 0.57 -27.37
C GLU A 227 -11.82 0.23 -26.53
N ILE A 228 -10.99 1.21 -26.18
CA ILE A 228 -9.82 0.99 -25.30
C ILE A 228 -10.27 0.87 -23.83
N ALA A 229 -11.22 1.70 -23.40
CA ALA A 229 -11.76 1.66 -22.04
C ALA A 229 -12.49 0.33 -21.74
N ALA A 230 -13.21 -0.23 -22.73
CA ALA A 230 -13.92 -1.50 -22.60
C ALA A 230 -13.00 -2.70 -22.29
N LEU A 231 -11.70 -2.60 -22.57
CA LEU A 231 -10.73 -3.65 -22.24
C LEU A 231 -10.59 -3.89 -20.72
N ASP A 232 -11.02 -2.93 -19.89
CA ASP A 232 -10.95 -3.01 -18.43
C ASP A 232 -12.25 -3.50 -17.76
N GLU A 233 -13.34 -3.74 -18.50
CA GLU A 233 -14.65 -4.09 -17.92
C GLU A 233 -14.61 -5.34 -17.02
N CYS A 234 -13.74 -6.31 -17.36
CA CYS A 234 -13.54 -7.53 -16.59
C CYS A 234 -12.28 -7.49 -15.68
N PHE A 235 -11.57 -6.36 -15.62
CA PHE A 235 -10.35 -6.26 -14.82
C PHE A 235 -10.67 -6.17 -13.32
N THR A 236 -10.16 -7.14 -12.56
CA THR A 236 -10.25 -7.15 -11.09
C THR A 236 -8.85 -7.02 -10.49
N PRO A 237 -8.54 -5.92 -9.77
CA PRO A 237 -7.26 -5.76 -9.07
C PRO A 237 -6.96 -6.94 -8.14
N PRO A 238 -5.68 -7.36 -7.99
CA PRO A 238 -5.32 -8.53 -7.19
C PRO A 238 -5.69 -8.40 -5.70
N GLU A 239 -5.81 -7.17 -5.19
CA GLU A 239 -6.27 -6.88 -3.82
C GLU A 239 -7.79 -7.09 -3.62
N LEU A 240 -8.58 -7.07 -4.70
CA LEU A 240 -10.02 -7.37 -4.70
C LEU A 240 -10.33 -8.81 -5.13
N ALA A 241 -9.34 -9.54 -5.65
CA ALA A 241 -9.51 -10.90 -6.11
C ALA A 241 -9.92 -11.84 -4.95
N VAL A 242 -11.17 -12.29 -4.98
CA VAL A 242 -11.71 -13.21 -3.95
C VAL A 242 -11.07 -14.59 -4.12
N THR A 243 -10.28 -15.01 -3.15
CA THR A 243 -9.69 -16.37 -3.16
C THR A 243 -10.77 -17.45 -3.11
N PRO A 244 -10.55 -18.67 -3.64
CA PRO A 244 -11.51 -19.76 -3.56
C PRO A 244 -11.99 -20.07 -2.13
N ALA A 245 -11.11 -19.90 -1.14
CA ALA A 245 -11.47 -20.07 0.28
C ALA A 245 -12.39 -18.95 0.80
N GLN A 246 -12.14 -17.69 0.42
CA GLN A 246 -13.07 -16.59 0.73
C GLN A 246 -14.40 -16.78 0.01
N LEU A 247 -14.39 -17.19 -1.27
CA LEU A 247 -15.60 -17.46 -2.04
C LEU A 247 -16.41 -18.60 -1.40
N GLN A 248 -15.75 -19.67 -0.94
CA GLN A 248 -16.39 -20.76 -0.21
C GLN A 248 -17.06 -20.27 1.08
N VAL A 249 -16.41 -19.39 1.85
CA VAL A 249 -17.01 -18.79 3.05
C VAL A 249 -18.21 -17.90 2.69
N ILE A 250 -18.08 -17.03 1.69
CA ILE A 250 -19.13 -16.10 1.23
C ILE A 250 -20.36 -16.85 0.69
N THR A 251 -20.15 -17.96 -0.02
CA THR A 251 -21.21 -18.80 -0.60
C THR A 251 -21.75 -19.86 0.36
N SER A 252 -21.09 -20.11 1.49
CA SER A 252 -21.56 -21.08 2.48
C SER A 252 -22.84 -20.60 3.18
N THR A 253 -23.87 -21.45 3.18
CA THR A 253 -25.09 -21.24 4.00
C THR A 253 -24.86 -21.52 5.48
N ILE A 254 -23.71 -22.11 5.82
CA ILE A 254 -23.28 -22.43 7.18
C ILE A 254 -22.16 -21.47 7.53
N PHE A 255 -22.50 -20.35 8.18
CA PHE A 255 -21.51 -19.54 8.88
C PHE A 255 -21.14 -20.24 10.19
N PRO A 256 -19.93 -20.84 10.35
CA PRO A 256 -19.50 -21.32 11.65
C PRO A 256 -19.25 -20.11 12.54
N LEU A 257 -20.24 -19.76 13.38
CA LEU A 257 -20.06 -18.78 14.44
C LEU A 257 -18.79 -19.17 15.22
N PRO A 258 -17.79 -18.28 15.36
CA PRO A 258 -16.56 -18.61 16.05
C PRO A 258 -16.87 -19.12 17.46
N LYS A 259 -16.45 -20.34 17.79
CA LYS A 259 -16.80 -21.01 19.06
C LYS A 259 -16.45 -20.16 20.31
N ARG A 260 -15.50 -19.21 20.20
CA ARG A 260 -15.11 -18.26 21.24
C ARG A 260 -16.10 -17.09 21.46
N ILE A 261 -17.00 -16.81 20.52
CA ILE A 261 -18.06 -15.79 20.69
C ILE A 261 -19.19 -16.35 21.56
N TRP A 262 -19.53 -17.65 21.41
CA TRP A 262 -20.62 -18.29 22.16
C TRP A 262 -20.50 -18.16 23.68
N SER A 263 -19.30 -18.37 24.25
CA SER A 263 -19.10 -18.20 25.70
C SER A 263 -19.24 -16.73 26.13
N ARG A 264 -18.70 -15.77 25.37
CA ARG A 264 -18.87 -14.33 25.69
C ARG A 264 -20.31 -13.87 25.55
N VAL A 265 -21.08 -14.35 24.57
CA VAL A 265 -22.50 -14.00 24.41
C VAL A 265 -23.35 -14.59 25.54
N ILE A 266 -23.15 -15.86 25.91
CA ILE A 266 -23.89 -16.50 27.01
C ILE A 266 -23.60 -15.83 28.36
N PHE A 267 -22.34 -15.46 28.66
CA PHE A 267 -21.97 -14.91 29.97
C PHE A 267 -22.06 -13.38 30.10
N SER A 268 -22.24 -12.62 29.01
CA SER A 268 -22.35 -11.15 29.08
C SER A 268 -23.78 -10.62 29.23
N GLY A 269 -24.80 -11.48 29.06
CA GLY A 269 -26.21 -11.07 29.12
C GLY A 269 -26.71 -10.23 27.92
N TYR A 270 -25.80 -9.80 27.05
CA TYR A 270 -26.13 -9.11 25.80
C TYR A 270 -26.54 -10.12 24.73
N PHE A 271 -27.84 -10.44 24.70
CA PHE A 271 -28.47 -10.91 23.47
C PHE A 271 -28.44 -9.77 22.44
N TRP A 272 -27.43 -9.79 21.58
CA TRP A 272 -27.57 -9.14 20.28
C TRP A 272 -28.50 -10.02 19.45
N GLU A 273 -29.76 -9.58 19.31
CA GLU A 273 -30.53 -9.96 18.12
C GLU A 273 -29.77 -9.44 16.91
N ILE A 274 -28.97 -10.33 16.31
CA ILE A 274 -28.57 -10.16 14.92
C ILE A 274 -29.84 -10.48 14.11
N GLU A 275 -30.75 -9.51 14.06
CA GLU A 275 -31.72 -9.44 12.98
C GLU A 275 -30.91 -9.39 11.68
N PHE A 276 -30.75 -10.55 11.04
CA PHE A 276 -30.41 -10.57 9.63
C PHE A 276 -31.62 -9.97 8.90
N PRO A 277 -31.53 -8.74 8.36
CA PRO A 277 -32.66 -8.18 7.64
C PRO A 277 -32.96 -9.12 6.48
N GLN A 278 -34.24 -9.43 6.26
CA GLN A 278 -34.68 -10.42 5.27
C GLN A 278 -34.34 -9.98 3.83
N ARG A 279 -33.08 -10.18 3.43
CA ARG A 279 -32.52 -9.85 2.10
C ARG A 279 -31.95 -11.08 1.39
N LYS A 280 -32.63 -12.22 1.51
CA LYS A 280 -32.44 -13.36 0.60
C LYS A 280 -32.57 -12.95 -0.89
N LEU A 281 -33.34 -11.89 -1.17
CA LEU A 281 -33.61 -11.35 -2.51
C LEU A 281 -32.48 -10.50 -3.15
N GLN A 282 -31.44 -10.07 -2.41
CA GLN A 282 -30.37 -9.24 -3.01
C GLN A 282 -29.11 -10.03 -3.37
N VAL A 283 -28.70 -11.00 -2.55
CA VAL A 283 -27.56 -11.89 -2.89
C VAL A 283 -27.86 -12.70 -4.15
N GLN A 284 -29.11 -13.17 -4.29
CA GLN A 284 -29.55 -13.91 -5.48
C GLN A 284 -29.43 -13.08 -6.76
N ARG A 285 -29.86 -11.80 -6.74
CA ARG A 285 -29.71 -10.88 -7.90
C ARG A 285 -28.26 -10.50 -8.20
N LEU A 286 -27.38 -10.51 -7.19
CA LEU A 286 -25.95 -10.28 -7.39
C LEU A 286 -25.29 -11.48 -8.08
N LEU A 287 -25.66 -12.70 -7.67
CA LEU A 287 -25.19 -13.95 -8.26
C LEU A 287 -25.77 -14.17 -9.68
N GLU A 288 -27.03 -13.84 -9.92
CA GLU A 288 -27.66 -13.87 -11.26
C GLU A 288 -26.97 -12.91 -12.24
N LYS A 289 -26.43 -11.76 -11.76
CA LYS A 289 -25.58 -10.88 -12.58
C LYS A 289 -24.22 -11.52 -12.91
N ILE A 290 -23.59 -12.17 -11.95
CA ILE A 290 -22.27 -12.82 -12.11
C ILE A 290 -22.35 -14.08 -13.00
N TRP A 291 -23.53 -14.69 -13.16
CA TRP A 291 -23.73 -15.90 -13.96
C TRP A 291 -24.15 -15.64 -15.42
N HIS A 292 -24.39 -14.38 -15.79
CA HIS A 292 -24.88 -13.98 -17.12
C HIS A 292 -24.02 -12.91 -17.82
N THR A 293 -22.80 -12.69 -17.31
CA THR A 293 -21.69 -11.98 -17.96
C THR A 293 -20.48 -12.92 -17.99
#